data_AF-A0A946MGU1-F1
#
_entry.id   AF-A0A946MGU1-F1
#
_cell.length_a   1.000
_cell.length_b   1.000
_cell.length_c   1.000
_cell.angle_alpha   90.00
_cell.angle_beta   90.00
_cell.angle_gamma   90.00
#
_symmetry.space_group_name_H-M   'P 1'
#
loop_
_entity.id
_entity.type
_entity.pdbx_description
1 polymer ?
#
loop_
_entity_poly.entity_id
_entity_poly.type
_entity_poly.pdbx_seq_one_letter_code
_entity_poly.pdbx_strand_id
1 'polypeptide(L)' 'MRTLLTTTIVVLFLPVISAAQQLQPLKYNNPGLAVDLGVGLWAWPVPCDADGDGDYDLLVACPDKPSNGVWFF' A
#
# COMPACT_ATOMS: atom_id res chain seq x y z
N MET A 1 -30.27 35.35 43.61
CA MET A 1 -29.52 34.09 43.56
C MET A 1 -29.69 33.44 42.19
N ARG A 2 -28.85 33.78 41.21
CA ARG A 2 -28.79 33.08 39.91
C ARG A 2 -27.35 33.13 39.40
N THR A 3 -26.52 32.24 39.91
CA THR A 3 -25.19 31.95 39.37
C THR A 3 -25.37 31.07 38.14
N LEU A 4 -25.42 31.69 36.96
CA LEU A 4 -25.29 30.98 35.68
C LEU A 4 -23.79 30.79 35.42
N LEU A 5 -23.24 29.67 35.87
CA LEU A 5 -21.93 29.20 35.46
C LEU A 5 -22.01 28.82 33.98
N THR A 6 -21.60 29.72 33.10
CA THR A 6 -21.35 29.44 31.68
C THR A 6 -20.14 28.53 31.56
N THR A 7 -20.37 27.24 31.33
CA THR A 7 -19.32 26.27 30.99
C THR A 7 -18.94 26.45 29.53
N THR A 8 -17.81 27.12 29.26
CA THR A 8 -17.25 27.21 27.91
C THR A 8 -16.62 25.87 27.53
N ILE A 9 -17.28 25.11 26.65
CA ILE A 9 -16.67 23.92 26.04
C ILE A 9 -15.72 24.40 24.93
N VAL A 10 -14.41 24.21 25.14
CA VAL A 10 -13.40 24.43 24.10
C VAL A 10 -13.24 23.12 23.33
N VAL A 11 -13.77 23.06 22.11
CA VAL A 11 -13.52 21.94 21.19
C VAL A 11 -12.17 22.17 20.50
N LEU A 12 -11.13 21.46 20.95
CA LEU A 12 -9.84 21.44 20.29
C LEU A 12 -9.94 20.61 19.00
N PHE A 13 -9.91 21.28 17.84
CA PHE A 13 -9.71 20.62 16.56
C PHE A 13 -8.24 20.23 16.44
N LEU A 14 -7.92 18.97 16.74
CA LEU A 14 -6.62 18.40 16.40
C LEU A 14 -6.57 18.18 14.88
N PRO A 15 -5.54 18.67 14.18
CA PRO A 15 -5.35 18.31 12.78
C PRO A 15 -5.06 16.81 12.72
N VAL A 16 -5.93 16.06 12.04
CA VAL A 16 -5.63 14.69 11.65
C VAL A 16 -4.59 14.77 10.55
N ILE A 17 -3.32 14.59 10.90
CA ILE A 17 -2.27 14.40 9.92
C ILE A 17 -2.50 13.03 9.28
N SER A 18 -3.09 13.01 8.10
CA SER A 18 -3.16 11.80 7.28
C SER A 18 -1.77 11.56 6.69
N ALA A 19 -1.03 10.61 7.27
CA ALA A 19 0.19 10.11 6.64
C ALA A 19 -0.21 9.30 5.40
N ALA A 20 0.48 9.51 4.28
CA ALA A 20 0.30 8.66 3.11
C ALA A 20 0.59 7.19 3.49
N GLN A 21 -0.28 6.27 3.07
CA GLN A 21 -0.10 4.85 3.33
C GLN A 21 1.25 4.40 2.74
N GLN A 22 2.18 3.99 3.60
CA GLN A 22 3.49 3.54 3.18
C GLN A 22 3.35 2.19 2.47
N LEU A 23 3.89 2.06 1.25
CA LEU A 23 3.93 0.77 0.57
C LEU A 23 4.67 -0.24 1.44
N GLN A 24 4.06 -1.41 1.64
CA GLN A 24 4.65 -2.52 2.39
C GLN A 24 5.12 -3.58 1.39
N PRO A 25 6.43 -3.90 1.33
CA PRO A 25 6.91 -5.00 0.52
C PRO A 25 6.22 -6.31 0.90
N LEU A 26 5.77 -7.05 -0.09
CA LEU A 26 5.18 -8.37 0.12
C LEU A 26 6.27 -9.38 0.50
N LYS A 27 5.92 -10.33 1.37
CA LYS A 27 6.80 -11.47 1.66
C LYS A 27 6.80 -12.41 0.46
N TYR A 28 7.97 -12.94 0.14
CA TYR A 28 8.12 -14.01 -0.84
C TYR A 28 7.37 -15.27 -0.40
N ASN A 29 6.81 -16.00 -1.37
CA ASN A 29 6.09 -17.25 -1.20
C ASN A 29 5.01 -17.16 -0.09
N ASN A 30 3.92 -16.48 -0.40
CA ASN A 30 2.81 -16.25 0.52
C ASN A 30 1.51 -16.86 -0.05
N PRO A 31 1.33 -18.19 0.07
CA PRO A 31 0.20 -18.89 -0.55
C PRO A 31 -1.15 -18.35 -0.08
N GLY A 32 -2.06 -18.11 -1.03
CA GLY A 32 -3.40 -17.62 -0.75
C GLY A 32 -3.50 -16.11 -0.48
N LEU A 33 -2.40 -15.36 -0.61
CA LEU A 33 -2.44 -13.90 -0.54
C LEU A 33 -3.22 -13.33 -1.73
N ALA A 34 -4.29 -12.59 -1.44
CA ALA A 34 -5.04 -11.81 -2.43
C ALA A 34 -5.02 -10.33 -2.02
N VAL A 35 -4.34 -9.51 -2.81
CA VAL A 35 -4.17 -8.06 -2.56
C VAL A 35 -4.09 -7.32 -3.89
N ASP A 36 -4.36 -6.01 -3.86
CA ASP A 36 -4.03 -5.15 -4.98
C ASP A 36 -2.51 -4.98 -5.07
N LEU A 37 -1.94 -5.38 -6.20
CA LEU A 37 -0.50 -5.34 -6.42
C LEU A 37 -0.05 -3.95 -6.90
N GLY A 38 0.92 -3.36 -6.20
CA GLY A 38 1.56 -2.09 -6.58
C GLY A 38 3.08 -2.23 -6.66
N VAL A 39 3.65 -2.03 -7.85
CA VAL A 39 5.10 -2.11 -8.11
C VAL A 39 5.74 -0.80 -8.56
N GLY A 40 4.94 0.25 -8.80
CA GLY A 40 5.40 1.58 -9.22
C GLY A 40 4.55 2.19 -10.34
N LEU A 41 4.93 3.39 -10.78
CA LEU A 41 4.12 4.20 -11.71
C LEU A 41 4.15 3.69 -13.16
N TRP A 42 5.23 3.02 -13.58
CA TRP A 42 5.42 2.48 -14.93
C TRP A 42 5.73 0.99 -14.88
N ALA A 43 4.73 0.21 -14.48
CA ALA A 43 4.81 -1.24 -14.41
C ALA A 43 4.66 -1.87 -15.81
N TRP A 44 5.52 -2.83 -16.13
CA TRP A 44 5.48 -3.61 -17.38
C TRP A 44 5.25 -5.08 -17.02
N PRO A 45 3.97 -5.52 -16.96
CA PRO A 45 3.63 -6.90 -16.60
C PRO A 45 3.92 -7.86 -17.76
N VAL A 46 4.48 -9.02 -17.43
CA VAL A 46 4.77 -10.12 -18.35
C VAL A 46 4.22 -11.41 -17.73
N PRO A 47 3.05 -11.91 -18.19
CA PRO A 47 2.55 -13.21 -17.78
C PRO A 47 3.32 -14.31 -18.53
N CYS A 48 3.94 -15.23 -17.79
CA CYS A 48 4.67 -16.37 -18.32
C CYS A 48 4.86 -17.44 -17.23
N ASP A 49 5.16 -18.67 -17.62
CA ASP A 49 5.67 -19.71 -16.72
C ASP A 49 7.18 -19.46 -16.53
N ALA A 50 7.54 -18.70 -15.50
CA ALA A 50 8.90 -18.22 -15.24
C ALA A 50 9.73 -19.21 -14.42
N ASP A 51 9.10 -20.02 -13.55
CA ASP A 51 9.81 -21.02 -12.73
C ASP A 51 9.72 -22.47 -13.28
N GLY A 52 8.84 -22.71 -14.25
CA GLY A 52 8.73 -23.97 -14.98
C GLY A 52 7.84 -25.00 -14.31
N ASP A 53 6.99 -24.61 -13.35
CA ASP A 53 6.07 -25.52 -12.67
C ASP A 53 4.77 -25.79 -13.44
N GLY A 54 4.55 -25.06 -14.54
CA GLY A 54 3.45 -25.23 -15.47
C GLY A 54 2.19 -24.41 -15.12
N ASP A 55 2.25 -23.54 -14.11
CA ASP A 55 1.25 -22.50 -13.91
C ASP A 55 1.69 -21.14 -14.52
N TYR A 56 0.86 -20.10 -14.35
CA TYR A 56 1.17 -18.77 -14.88
C TYR A 56 1.68 -17.89 -13.75
N ASP A 57 2.94 -17.50 -13.85
CA ASP A 57 3.55 -16.49 -12.99
C ASP A 57 3.31 -15.06 -13.53
N LEU A 58 3.71 -14.08 -12.71
CA LEU A 58 3.77 -12.69 -13.11
C LEU A 58 5.15 -12.09 -12.82
N LEU A 59 5.89 -11.79 -13.89
CA LEU A 59 7.04 -10.89 -13.82
C LEU A 59 6.60 -9.45 -14.04
N VAL A 60 7.11 -8.53 -13.23
CA VAL A 60 6.84 -7.10 -13.41
C VAL A 60 8.12 -6.29 -13.37
N ALA A 61 8.50 -5.72 -14.50
CA ALA A 61 9.60 -4.78 -14.59
C ALA A 61 9.09 -3.36 -14.29
N CYS A 62 9.78 -2.63 -13.41
CA CYS A 62 9.48 -1.24 -13.10
C CYS A 62 10.80 -0.47 -12.90
N PRO A 63 11.13 0.50 -13.77
CA PRO A 63 12.31 1.34 -13.58
C PRO A 63 12.07 2.53 -12.63
N ASP A 64 10.83 2.76 -12.19
CA ASP A 64 10.42 4.02 -11.55
C ASP A 64 10.26 3.93 -10.01
N LYS A 65 9.77 5.01 -9.41
CA LYS A 65 9.51 5.19 -7.99
C LYS A 65 8.23 4.49 -7.52
N PRO A 66 8.13 4.18 -6.21
CA PRO A 66 9.17 4.34 -5.18
C PRO A 66 10.21 3.21 -5.16
N SER A 67 9.97 2.11 -5.88
CA SER A 67 10.82 0.92 -5.88
C SER A 67 11.08 0.46 -7.33
N ASN A 68 12.34 0.44 -7.72
CA ASN A 68 12.77 -0.06 -9.03
C ASN A 68 13.18 -1.53 -8.94
N GLY A 69 12.94 -2.31 -10.00
CA GLY A 69 13.37 -3.70 -10.07
C GLY A 69 12.56 -4.54 -11.04
N VAL A 70 12.86 -5.84 -11.02
CA VAL A 70 12.02 -6.90 -11.58
C VAL A 70 11.49 -7.70 -10.39
N TRP A 71 10.17 -7.82 -10.32
CA TRP A 71 9.45 -8.52 -9.26
C TRP A 71 8.85 -9.80 -9.82
N PHE A 72 8.79 -10.83 -8.98
CA PHE A 72 8.29 -12.17 -9.31
C PHE A 72 7.18 -12.53 -8.33
N PHE A 73 6.05 -13.00 -8.86
CA PHE A 73 4.84 -13.37 -8.13
C PHE A 73 4.27 -14.66 -8.65
#